data_AF-A0A350P783-F1
#
_entry.id   AF-A0A350P783-F1
#
_cell.length_a   1.000
_cell.length_b   1.000
_cell.length_c   1.000
_cell.angle_alpha   90.00
_cell.angle_beta   90.00
_cell.angle_gamma   90.00
#
_symmetry.space_group_name_H-M   'P 1'
#
loop_
_entity.id
_entity.type
_entity.pdbx_description
1 polymer ?
#
loop_
_entity_poly.entity_id
_entity_poly.type
_entity_poly.pdbx_seq_one_letter_code
_entity_poly.pdbx_strand_id
1 'polypeptide(L)' 'LLKTIMTIPGVVYSREQLMASGYQDGRVVSNRTIDSHMKNLRHKLTADHLECPIQAVYGVGYKIV' A
#
# COMPACT_ATOMS: atom_id res chain seq x y z
N LEU A 1 -0.23 -6.42 2.04
CA LEU A 1 -0.07 -4.96 1.77
C LEU A 1 0.94 -4.31 2.68
N LEU A 2 0.66 -4.04 3.97
CA LEU A 2 1.64 -3.44 4.88
C LEU A 2 2.94 -4.27 4.94
N LYS A 3 2.82 -5.58 5.17
CA LYS A 3 3.96 -6.51 5.10
C LYS A 3 4.75 -6.38 3.80
N THR A 4 4.07 -6.25 2.66
CA THR A 4 4.68 -6.13 1.33
C THR A 4 5.53 -4.86 1.23
N ILE A 5 4.95 -3.69 1.53
CA ILE A 5 5.68 -2.42 1.42
C ILE A 5 6.80 -2.29 2.45
N MET A 6 6.70 -2.98 3.59
CA MET A 6 7.75 -3.05 4.61
C MET A 6 8.91 -3.97 4.25
N THR A 7 8.81 -4.79 3.20
CA THR A 7 9.92 -5.70 2.84
C THR A 7 11.18 -4.93 2.47
N ILE A 8 11.05 -3.82 1.73
CA ILE A 8 12.16 -2.93 1.39
C ILE A 8 11.67 -1.47 1.50
N PRO A 9 11.94 -0.79 2.63
CA PRO A 9 11.63 0.63 2.79
C PRO A 9 12.26 1.48 1.67
N GLY A 10 11.53 2.51 1.23
CA GLY A 10 11.93 3.39 0.13
C GLY A 10 11.59 2.89 -1.27
N VAL A 11 11.37 1.59 -1.47
CA VAL A 11 10.97 1.01 -2.77
C VAL A 11 9.50 1.28 -3.05
N VAL A 12 9.21 1.68 -4.29
CA VAL A 12 7.85 1.90 -4.77
C VAL A 12 7.28 0.58 -5.31
N TYR A 13 6.17 0.15 -4.73
CA TYR A 13 5.39 -0.99 -5.22
C TYR A 13 4.19 -0.49 -6.02
N SER A 14 4.02 -1.01 -7.24
CA SER A 14 2.87 -0.70 -8.08
C SER A 14 1.57 -1.29 -7.50
N ARG A 15 0.42 -0.81 -7.97
CA ARG A 15 -0.88 -1.34 -7.51
C ARG A 15 -1.04 -2.80 -7.89
N GLU A 16 -0.54 -3.19 -9.05
CA GLU A 16 -0.55 -4.55 -9.57
C GLU A 16 0.35 -5.45 -8.72
N GLN A 17 1.55 -5.00 -8.35
CA GLN A 17 2.44 -5.74 -7.43
C GLN A 17 1.80 -5.93 -6.04
N LEU A 18 1.18 -4.86 -5.52
CA LEU A 18 0.48 -4.89 -4.25
C LEU A 18 -0.72 -5.84 -4.28
N MET A 19 -1.47 -5.82 -5.37
CA MET A 19 -2.59 -6.72 -5.63
C MET A 19 -2.14 -8.17 -5.67
N ALA A 20 -1.11 -8.50 -6.47
CA ALA A 20 -0.55 -9.84 -6.56
C ALA A 20 -0.04 -10.35 -5.21
N SER A 21 0.45 -9.47 -4.33
CA SER A 21 0.90 -9.86 -2.98
C SER A 21 -0.23 -10.13 -1.98
N GLY A 22 -1.44 -9.60 -2.22
CA GLY A 22 -2.57 -9.67 -1.29
C GLY A 22 -3.70 -10.60 -1.73
N TYR A 23 -3.77 -10.92 -3.02
CA TYR A 23 -4.84 -11.70 -3.63
C TYR A 23 -4.23 -12.84 -4.45
N GLN A 24 -3.98 -13.98 -3.81
CA GLN A 24 -3.38 -15.15 -4.45
C GLN A 24 -4.42 -16.06 -5.11
N ASP A 25 -5.71 -15.82 -4.87
CA ASP A 25 -6.83 -16.66 -5.30
C ASP A 25 -7.46 -16.21 -6.63
N GLY A 26 -6.72 -15.45 -7.45
CA GLY A 26 -7.15 -15.05 -8.79
C GLY A 26 -8.30 -14.03 -8.81
N ARG A 27 -8.63 -13.41 -7.68
CA ARG A 27 -9.65 -12.35 -7.64
C ARG A 27 -9.19 -11.14 -8.44
N VAL A 28 -9.95 -10.79 -9.46
CA VAL A 28 -9.78 -9.52 -10.17
C VAL A 28 -10.33 -8.41 -9.29
N VAL A 29 -9.43 -7.60 -8.71
CA VAL A 29 -9.79 -6.41 -7.95
C VAL A 29 -9.28 -5.16 -8.67
N SER A 30 -9.94 -4.04 -8.46
CA SER A 30 -9.56 -2.78 -9.10
C SER A 30 -8.37 -2.12 -8.42
N ASN A 31 -7.69 -1.22 -9.14
CA ASN A 31 -6.68 -0.33 -8.56
C ASN A 31 -7.24 0.52 -7.40
N ARG A 32 -8.54 0.84 -7.41
CA ARG A 32 -9.24 1.55 -6.32
C ARG A 32 -9.34 0.74 -5.03
N THR A 33 -9.29 -0.59 -5.13
CA THR A 33 -9.25 -1.49 -3.97
C THR A 33 -7.94 -1.31 -3.20
N ILE A 34 -6.81 -1.23 -3.92
CA ILE A 34 -5.50 -0.95 -3.32
C ILE A 34 -5.48 0.45 -2.70
N ASP A 35 -6.02 1.46 -3.37
CA ASP A 35 -6.12 2.81 -2.83
C ASP A 35 -6.87 2.84 -1.49
N SER A 36 -7.97 2.09 -1.39
CA SER A 36 -8.79 1.99 -0.17
C SER A 36 -8.04 1.30 0.97
N HIS A 37 -7.31 0.23 0.69
CA HIS A 37 -6.45 -0.41 1.69
C HIS A 37 -5.34 0.51 2.18
N MET A 38 -4.71 1.27 1.27
CA MET A 38 -3.68 2.24 1.64
C MET A 38 -4.26 3.35 2.51
N LYS A 39 -5.45 3.86 2.19
CA LYS A 39 -6.16 4.82 3.05
C LYS A 39 -6.38 4.26 4.46
N ASN A 40 -6.85 3.01 4.56
CA ASN A 40 -7.11 2.37 5.85
C ASN A 40 -5.81 2.13 6.65
N LEU A 41 -4.72 1.73 5.98
CA LEU A 41 -3.42 1.57 6.62
C LEU A 41 -2.89 2.90 7.15
N ARG A 42 -2.95 3.97 6.34
CA ARG A 42 -2.56 5.31 6.79
C ARG A 42 -3.30 5.73 8.04
N HIS A 43 -4.63 5.60 8.04
CA HIS A 43 -5.45 5.97 9.19
C HIS A 43 -5.07 5.21 10.47
N LYS A 44 -4.78 3.90 10.35
CA LYS A 44 -4.34 3.09 11.49
C LYS A 44 -2.93 3.47 11.99
N LEU A 45 -2.01 3.78 11.08
CA LEU A 45 -0.63 4.13 11.43
C LEU A 45 -0.49 5.54 12.01
N THR A 46 -1.43 6.43 11.71
CA THR A 46 -1.47 7.80 12.26
C THR A 46 -2.43 7.94 13.44
N ALA A 47 -2.95 6.84 13.99
CA ALA A 47 -3.93 6.89 15.07
C ALA A 47 -3.40 7.61 16.33
N ASP A 48 -2.10 7.48 16.60
CA ASP A 48 -1.43 8.08 17.76
C ASP A 48 -0.76 9.43 17.45
N HIS A 49 -1.28 10.19 16.47
CA HIS A 49 -0.70 11.45 15.98
C HIS A 49 0.73 11.33 15.42
N LEU A 50 1.15 10.12 15.06
CA LEU A 50 2.41 9.86 14.38
C LEU A 50 2.34 10.29 12.91
N GLU A 51 3.49 10.69 12.36
CA GLU A 51 3.61 10.95 10.93
C GLU A 51 3.30 9.68 10.12
N CYS A 52 2.66 9.87 8.97
CA CYS A 52 2.28 8.77 8.10
C CYS A 52 3.49 8.24 7.31
N PRO A 53 3.94 6.99 7.52
CA PRO A 53 5.11 6.47 6.82
C PRO A 53 4.78 6.04 5.38
N ILE A 54 3.50 5.95 5.00
CA ILE A 54 3.10 5.49 3.66
C ILE A 54 2.96 6.68 2.71
N GLN A 55 3.83 6.76 1.71
CA GLN A 55 3.81 7.79 0.67
C GLN A 55 3.22 7.27 -0.65
N ALA A 56 2.49 8.12 -1.36
CA ALA A 56 1.96 7.83 -2.69
C ALA A 56 2.90 8.45 -3.73
N VAL A 57 3.27 7.67 -4.74
CA VAL A 57 4.02 8.14 -5.90
C VAL A 57 3.05 8.14 -7.08
N TYR A 58 2.58 9.33 -7.47
CA TYR A 58 1.54 9.50 -8.49
C TYR A 58 1.95 8.82 -9.81
N GLY A 59 1.01 8.07 -10.38
CA GLY A 59 1.25 7.26 -11.59
C GLY A 59 2.05 5.98 -11.39
N VAL A 60 2.67 5.76 -10.22
CA VAL A 60 3.55 4.60 -9.98
C VAL A 60 2.97 3.65 -8.93
N GLY A 61 2.70 4.13 -7.71
CA GLY A 61 2.29 3.25 -6.62
C GLY A 61 2.52 3.82 -5.22
N TYR A 62 2.95 2.96 -4.30
CA TYR A 62 3.14 3.30 -2.89
C TYR A 62 4.49 2.83 -2.37
N LYS A 63 5.07 3.58 -1.45
CA LYS A 63 6.26 3.19 -0.68
C LYS A 63 6.05 3.48 0.79
N ILE A 64 6.81 2.78 1.63
CA ILE A 64 6.96 3.15 3.04
C ILE A 64 8.30 3.88 3.22
N VAL A 65 8.32 4.90 4.05
CA VAL A 65 9.52 5.66 4.45
C VAL A 65 9.67 5.68 5.97
#